data_AF-F0YT07-F1
#
_entry.id   AF-F0YT07-F1
#
_cell.length_a   1.000
_cell.length_b   1.000
_cell.length_c   1.000
_cell.angle_alpha   90.00
_cell.angle_beta   90.00
_cell.angle_gamma   90.00
#
_symmetry.space_group_name_H-M   'P 1'
#
loop_
_entity.id
_entity.type
_entity.pdbx_description
1 polymer ?
#
loop_
_entity_poly.entity_id
_entity_poly.type
_entity_poly.pdbx_seq_one_letter_code
_entity_poly.pdbx_strand_id
1 'polypeptide(L)'
;MGTRLHKRPYAVELSAPVKLFDFDFSRDPADFARRRKVELPCRRRGVLNGVVLHFDLDVDDGDRLSSGAGGDANGAWDQLVRYLPVEVKVDRGDEIPLYAEHVSDDVFLYLRAKALGPNAIDVDNVVGHVDLPGERTHAVCVANAD
;
A
#
# COMPACT_ATOMS: atom_id res chain seq x y z
N MET A 1 -2.15 18.20 2.57
CA MET A 1 -0.73 18.04 2.24
C MET A 1 -0.58 16.68 1.58
N GLY A 2 -0.33 16.65 0.26
CA GLY A 2 -0.32 15.39 -0.51
C GLY A 2 1.05 14.73 -0.43
N THR A 3 1.08 13.45 -0.06
CA THR A 3 2.20 12.54 -0.33
C THR A 3 2.44 12.50 -1.85
N ARG A 4 3.71 12.44 -2.27
CA ARG A 4 4.08 12.29 -3.68
C ARG A 4 5.04 11.14 -3.79
N LEU A 5 4.60 9.93 -4.15
CA LEU A 5 5.44 8.79 -4.57
C LEU A 5 6.78 9.23 -5.17
N HIS A 6 7.89 8.60 -4.76
CA HIS A 6 9.26 9.05 -5.03
C HIS A 6 9.43 9.39 -6.52
N LYS A 7 9.33 10.68 -6.88
CA LYS A 7 9.50 11.29 -8.21
C LYS A 7 9.43 10.32 -9.40
N ARG A 8 8.38 9.51 -9.53
CA ARG A 8 8.09 8.79 -10.76
C ARG A 8 7.07 9.61 -11.51
N PRO A 9 7.45 10.36 -12.56
CA PRO A 9 6.50 11.21 -13.30
C PRO A 9 5.35 10.40 -13.92
N TYR A 10 5.50 9.08 -13.95
CA TYR A 10 4.55 8.12 -14.50
C TYR A 10 3.65 7.47 -13.45
N ALA A 11 3.73 7.79 -12.16
CA ALA A 11 2.85 7.20 -11.15
C ALA A 11 1.88 8.24 -10.61
N VAL A 12 0.58 8.00 -10.80
CA VAL A 12 -0.49 8.87 -10.31
C VAL A 12 -1.16 8.21 -9.11
N GLU A 13 -1.06 8.85 -7.93
CA GLU A 13 -1.77 8.40 -6.73
C GLU A 13 -3.29 8.49 -6.94
N LEU A 14 -3.98 7.36 -6.76
CA LEU A 14 -5.43 7.26 -6.83
C LEU A 14 -6.09 7.34 -5.45
N SER A 15 -5.37 7.02 -4.38
CA SER A 15 -5.85 7.07 -2.98
C SER A 15 -4.89 7.85 -2.08
N ALA A 16 -5.28 8.10 -0.83
CA ALA A 16 -4.29 8.36 0.21
C ALA A 16 -3.54 7.07 0.58
N PRO A 17 -2.38 7.19 1.23
CA PRO A 17 -1.81 6.10 2.03
C PRO A 17 -2.77 5.66 3.13
N VAL A 18 -2.94 4.34 3.26
CA VAL A 18 -3.67 3.71 4.36
C VAL A 18 -2.73 2.76 5.11
N LYS A 19 -2.72 2.86 6.45
CA LYS A 19 -1.90 2.00 7.31
C LYS A 19 -2.45 0.58 7.31
N LEU A 20 -1.64 -0.37 6.85
CA LEU A 20 -1.91 -1.80 6.88
C LEU A 20 -1.53 -2.39 8.24
N PHE A 21 -0.29 -2.17 8.66
CA PHE A 21 0.27 -2.80 9.84
C PHE A 21 1.01 -1.77 10.69
N ASP A 22 1.05 -2.08 11.98
CA ASP A 22 1.72 -1.33 13.04
C ASP A 22 2.32 -2.35 14.01
N PHE A 23 3.62 -2.53 13.94
CA PHE A 23 4.41 -3.46 14.74
C PHE A 23 5.03 -2.66 15.88
N ASP A 24 5.24 -3.29 17.01
CA ASP A 24 5.95 -2.66 18.13
C ASP A 24 7.06 -3.63 18.48
N PHE A 25 8.28 -3.33 18.04
CA PHE A 25 9.42 -4.24 18.17
C PHE A 25 9.83 -4.50 19.64
N SER A 26 9.23 -3.81 20.62
CA SER A 26 9.38 -4.13 22.04
C SER A 26 8.52 -5.32 22.49
N ARG A 27 7.57 -5.77 21.66
CA ARG A 27 6.66 -6.88 21.93
C ARG A 27 7.13 -8.19 21.30
N ASP A 28 6.54 -9.30 21.76
CA ASP A 28 6.82 -10.63 21.22
C ASP A 28 6.39 -10.70 19.74
N PRO A 29 7.30 -11.09 18.81
CA PRO A 29 6.96 -11.25 17.40
C PRO A 29 5.79 -12.21 17.11
N ALA A 30 5.52 -13.17 18.01
CA ALA A 30 4.36 -14.05 17.90
C ALA A 30 3.02 -13.30 17.89
N ASP A 31 2.97 -12.09 18.47
CA ASP A 31 1.77 -11.23 18.49
C ASP A 31 1.52 -10.53 17.14
N PHE A 32 2.46 -10.61 16.19
CA PHE A 32 2.40 -9.84 14.95
C PHE A 32 1.63 -10.55 13.84
N ALA A 33 1.37 -11.85 13.96
CA ALA A 33 0.60 -12.59 12.96
C ALA A 33 -0.85 -12.10 12.93
N ARG A 34 -1.29 -11.50 11.83
CA ARG A 34 -2.62 -10.88 11.73
C ARG A 34 -3.11 -10.73 10.31
N ARG A 35 -4.42 -10.83 10.16
CA ARG A 35 -5.15 -10.49 8.93
C ARG A 35 -5.86 -9.16 9.11
N ARG A 36 -5.86 -8.33 8.08
CA ARG A 36 -6.54 -7.04 8.07
C ARG A 36 -7.21 -6.81 6.73
N LYS A 37 -8.43 -6.29 6.78
CA LYS A 37 -9.09 -5.67 5.63
C LYS A 37 -9.04 -4.15 5.81
N VAL A 38 -8.60 -3.43 4.80
CA VAL A 38 -8.67 -1.97 4.73
C VAL A 38 -9.36 -1.54 3.45
N GLU A 39 -10.01 -0.38 3.48
CA GLU A 39 -10.61 0.23 2.29
C GLU A 39 -9.68 1.33 1.78
N LEU A 40 -9.38 1.32 0.48
CA LEU A 40 -8.60 2.36 -0.20
C LEU A 40 -9.57 3.26 -0.97
N PRO A 41 -9.96 4.42 -0.43
CA PRO A 41 -10.89 5.32 -1.10
C PRO A 41 -10.19 6.04 -2.27
N CYS A 42 -10.72 5.85 -3.48
CA CYS A 42 -10.27 6.51 -4.68
C CYS A 42 -10.64 8.00 -4.63
N ARG A 43 -9.61 8.86 -4.62
CA ARG A 43 -9.74 10.32 -4.57
C ARG A 43 -9.93 10.95 -5.95
N ARG A 44 -9.69 10.18 -7.01
CA ARG A 44 -9.80 10.61 -8.40
C ARG A 44 -10.14 9.43 -9.31
N ARG A 45 -10.71 9.75 -10.48
CA ARG A 45 -10.84 8.82 -11.59
C ARG A 45 -9.47 8.43 -12.14
N GLY A 46 -9.31 7.17 -12.55
CA GLY A 46 -8.11 6.66 -13.20
C GLY A 46 -8.18 5.17 -13.53
N VAL A 47 -7.03 4.62 -13.92
CA VAL A 47 -6.85 3.19 -14.15
C VAL A 47 -5.93 2.64 -13.08
N LEU A 48 -6.49 1.93 -12.10
CA LEU A 48 -5.73 1.23 -11.09
C LEU A 48 -4.99 0.06 -11.74
N ASN A 49 -3.67 0.10 -11.70
CA ASN A 49 -2.82 -0.95 -12.26
C ASN A 49 -1.74 -1.42 -11.28
N GLY A 50 -1.69 -0.85 -10.08
CA GLY A 50 -0.85 -1.35 -9.01
C GLY A 50 -1.13 -0.73 -7.66
N VAL A 51 -0.45 -1.24 -6.66
CA VAL A 51 -0.42 -0.71 -5.30
C VAL A 51 1.03 -0.51 -4.89
N VAL A 52 1.30 0.67 -4.35
CA VAL A 52 2.60 0.99 -3.77
C VAL A 52 2.55 0.75 -2.28
N LEU A 53 3.58 0.10 -1.77
CA LEU A 53 3.82 -0.07 -0.36
C LEU A 53 5.04 0.73 0.04
N HIS A 54 4.92 1.33 1.21
CA HIS A 54 6.03 1.97 1.89
C HIS A 54 5.89 1.72 3.38
N PHE A 55 6.95 2.01 4.12
CA PHE A 55 6.96 1.91 5.56
C PHE A 55 7.48 3.18 6.21
N ASP A 56 7.12 3.30 7.48
CA ASP A 56 7.71 4.23 8.43
C ASP A 56 8.28 3.42 9.59
N LEU A 57 9.46 3.81 10.07
CA LEU A 57 10.17 3.18 11.18
C LEU A 57 10.54 4.28 12.17
N ASP A 58 10.03 4.20 13.40
CA ASP A 58 10.47 5.09 14.47
C ASP A 58 11.73 4.47 15.08
N VAL A 59 12.83 5.23 15.09
CA VAL A 59 14.15 4.69 15.50
C VAL A 59 14.45 5.04 16.94
N ASP A 60 14.32 6.33 17.30
CA ASP A 60 14.51 6.84 18.66
C ASP A 60 13.95 8.27 18.75
N ASP A 61 13.55 8.73 19.95
CA ASP A 61 13.30 10.14 20.31
C ASP A 61 12.69 11.08 19.21
N GLY A 62 11.69 10.58 18.47
CA GLY A 62 11.00 11.35 17.43
C GLY A 62 11.66 11.33 16.05
N ASP A 63 12.81 10.68 15.90
CA ASP A 63 13.42 10.37 14.62
C ASP A 63 12.64 9.24 13.92
N ARG A 64 12.27 9.51 12.67
CA ARG A 64 11.51 8.61 11.83
C ARG A 64 12.19 8.44 10.48
N LEU A 65 12.40 7.18 10.10
CA LEU A 65 12.84 6.79 8.77
C LEU A 65 11.62 6.41 7.93
N SER A 66 11.56 6.88 6.68
CA SER A 66 10.46 6.56 5.77
C SER A 66 10.99 6.16 4.39
N SER A 67 10.37 5.13 3.81
CA SER A 67 10.41 4.86 2.36
C SER A 67 9.21 5.49 1.63
N GLY A 68 8.30 6.10 2.38
CA GLY A 68 7.22 6.91 1.84
C GLY A 68 7.77 8.18 1.22
N ALA A 69 7.02 8.77 0.30
CA ALA A 69 7.54 9.89 -0.47
C ALA A 69 7.04 11.26 0.06
N GLY A 70 7.06 11.36 1.38
CA GLY A 70 6.83 12.58 2.15
C GLY A 70 8.14 13.32 2.48
N GLY A 71 8.06 14.30 3.38
CA GLY A 71 9.23 15.08 3.82
C GLY A 71 10.29 14.26 4.56
N ASP A 72 9.91 13.10 5.10
CA ASP A 72 10.77 12.22 5.89
C ASP A 72 11.41 11.09 5.06
N ALA A 73 11.31 11.21 3.73
CA ALA A 73 11.90 10.28 2.78
C ALA A 73 13.43 10.40 2.81
N ASN A 74 14.12 9.40 3.37
CA ASN A 74 15.57 9.43 3.50
C ASN A 74 16.32 8.91 2.25
N GLY A 75 15.62 8.36 1.27
CA GLY A 75 16.20 7.86 0.02
C GLY A 75 17.07 6.60 0.16
N ALA A 76 17.14 6.01 1.36
CA ALA A 76 17.90 4.79 1.61
C ALA A 76 17.14 3.52 1.13
N TRP A 77 15.83 3.62 0.95
CA TRP A 77 14.97 2.52 0.50
C TRP A 77 14.09 2.94 -0.66
N ASP A 78 14.00 2.04 -1.65
CA ASP A 78 12.98 2.13 -2.69
C ASP A 78 11.60 1.74 -2.16
N GLN A 79 10.58 2.26 -2.81
CA GLN A 79 9.20 1.84 -2.62
C GLN A 79 8.95 0.53 -3.33
N LEU A 80 8.11 -0.32 -2.74
CA LEU A 80 7.67 -1.53 -3.40
C LEU A 80 6.41 -1.25 -4.22
N VAL A 81 6.41 -1.71 -5.47
CA VAL A 81 5.20 -1.69 -6.31
C VAL A 81 4.74 -3.12 -6.55
N ARG A 82 3.43 -3.35 -6.41
CA ARG A 82 2.75 -4.58 -6.80
C ARG A 82 1.76 -4.24 -7.90
N TYR A 83 2.07 -4.66 -9.12
CA TYR A 83 1.17 -4.49 -10.26
C TYR A 83 -0.01 -5.46 -10.16
N LEU A 84 -1.18 -5.00 -10.57
CA LEU A 84 -2.33 -5.86 -10.74
C LEU A 84 -2.20 -6.64 -12.05
N PRO A 85 -2.66 -7.91 -12.09
CA PRO A 85 -2.66 -8.71 -13.33
C PRO A 85 -3.63 -8.17 -14.38
N VAL A 86 -4.54 -7.28 -13.98
CA VAL A 86 -5.54 -6.63 -14.82
C VAL A 86 -5.71 -5.17 -14.40
N GLU A 87 -5.92 -4.31 -15.39
CA GLU A 87 -6.23 -2.91 -15.16
C GLU A 87 -7.67 -2.74 -14.71
N VAL A 88 -7.89 -1.94 -13.67
CA VAL A 88 -9.20 -1.68 -13.10
C VAL A 88 -9.53 -0.20 -13.24
N LYS A 89 -10.57 0.13 -14.02
CA LYS A 89 -11.07 1.50 -14.10
C LYS A 89 -11.77 1.84 -12.79
N VAL A 90 -11.38 2.97 -12.18
CA VAL A 90 -11.96 3.46 -10.94
C VAL A 90 -12.44 4.90 -11.11
N ASP A 91 -13.50 5.23 -10.39
CA ASP A 91 -14.05 6.56 -10.24
C ASP A 91 -13.69 7.18 -8.89
N ARG A 92 -13.84 8.50 -8.79
CA ARG A 92 -13.72 9.18 -7.49
C ARG A 92 -14.86 8.71 -6.59
N GLY A 93 -14.52 8.24 -5.39
CA GLY A 93 -15.47 7.72 -4.42
C GLY A 93 -15.58 6.20 -4.42
N ASP A 94 -14.99 5.51 -5.42
CA ASP A 94 -14.86 4.05 -5.34
C ASP A 94 -14.01 3.65 -4.14
N GLU A 95 -14.35 2.53 -3.51
CA GLU A 95 -13.59 1.95 -2.41
C GLU A 95 -13.01 0.61 -2.86
N ILE A 96 -11.69 0.50 -2.78
CA ILE A 96 -10.97 -0.72 -3.15
C ILE A 96 -10.58 -1.49 -1.89
N PRO A 97 -11.22 -2.64 -1.61
CA PRO A 97 -10.85 -3.44 -0.45
C PRO A 97 -9.50 -4.13 -0.67
N LEU A 98 -8.55 -3.82 0.21
CA LEU A 98 -7.26 -4.47 0.31
C LEU A 98 -7.24 -5.36 1.55
N TYR A 99 -6.94 -6.63 1.34
CA TYR A 99 -6.70 -7.59 2.40
C TYR A 99 -5.20 -7.76 2.54
N ALA A 100 -4.71 -7.67 3.75
CA ALA A 100 -3.32 -7.87 4.09
C ALA A 100 -3.23 -8.95 5.16
N GLU A 101 -2.27 -9.83 5.03
CA GLU A 101 -1.97 -10.88 6.00
C GLU A 101 -0.48 -10.83 6.32
N HIS A 102 -0.15 -10.86 7.60
CA HIS A 102 1.21 -10.97 8.07
C HIS A 102 1.36 -12.31 8.77
N VAL A 103 2.35 -13.10 8.36
CA VAL A 103 2.68 -14.41 8.93
C VAL A 103 4.19 -14.48 9.11
N SER A 104 4.65 -14.65 10.35
CA SER A 104 6.09 -14.69 10.67
C SER A 104 6.81 -13.40 10.26
N ASP A 105 7.72 -13.47 9.31
CA ASP A 105 8.54 -12.44 8.69
C ASP A 105 7.94 -11.92 7.37
N ASP A 106 6.83 -12.51 6.94
CA ASP A 106 6.25 -12.28 5.62
C ASP A 106 4.99 -11.42 5.69
N VAL A 107 4.91 -10.44 4.79
CA VAL A 107 3.65 -9.76 4.47
C VAL A 107 3.11 -10.29 3.15
N PHE A 108 1.94 -10.93 3.20
CA PHE A 108 1.11 -11.27 2.06
C PHE A 108 0.05 -10.21 1.84
N LEU A 109 -0.17 -9.86 0.59
CA LEU A 109 -1.25 -8.96 0.18
C LEU A 109 -2.22 -9.69 -0.72
N TYR A 110 -3.48 -9.32 -0.63
CA TYR A 110 -4.55 -9.77 -1.50
C TYR A 110 -5.40 -8.54 -1.82
N LEU A 111 -5.33 -8.09 -3.06
CA LEU A 111 -6.10 -6.94 -3.51
C LEU A 111 -7.38 -7.42 -4.13
N ARG A 112 -8.52 -7.10 -3.51
CA ARG A 112 -9.81 -7.36 -4.13
C ARG A 112 -10.35 -6.08 -4.71
N ALA A 113 -10.04 -5.80 -5.95
CA ALA A 113 -10.55 -4.62 -6.62
C ALA A 113 -11.97 -4.86 -7.16
N LYS A 114 -12.99 -4.77 -6.30
CA LYS A 114 -14.37 -4.75 -6.79
C LYS A 114 -14.65 -3.35 -7.37
N ALA A 115 -14.41 -3.15 -8.67
CA ALA A 115 -15.00 -2.02 -9.35
C ALA A 115 -16.52 -2.11 -9.18
N LEU A 116 -17.11 -1.20 -8.39
CA LEU A 116 -18.55 -1.12 -8.18
C LEU A 116 -19.20 -0.50 -9.42
N GLY A 117 -19.17 -1.24 -10.52
CA GLY A 117 -19.74 -0.87 -11.81
C GLY A 117 -19.90 -2.10 -12.72
N PRO A 118 -20.49 -1.96 -13.92
CA PRO A 118 -20.76 -3.08 -14.83
C PRO A 118 -19.52 -3.84 -15.31
N ASN A 119 -18.32 -3.39 -14.94
CA ASN A 119 -17.02 -3.98 -15.29
C ASN A 119 -16.29 -4.55 -14.07
N ALA A 120 -17.03 -5.05 -13.07
CA ALA A 120 -16.44 -5.65 -11.87
C ALA A 120 -15.48 -6.79 -12.26
N ILE A 121 -14.20 -6.62 -11.95
CA ILE A 121 -13.21 -7.70 -12.05
C ILE A 121 -12.92 -8.17 -10.63
N ASP A 122 -13.28 -9.41 -10.30
CA ASP A 122 -12.86 -10.01 -9.04
C ASP A 122 -11.42 -10.52 -9.21
N VAL A 123 -10.46 -9.71 -8.77
CA VAL A 123 -9.05 -10.10 -8.79
C VAL A 123 -8.71 -10.77 -7.46
N ASP A 124 -9.27 -11.96 -7.21
CA ASP A 124 -8.67 -12.83 -6.21
C ASP A 124 -7.32 -13.29 -6.79
N ASN A 125 -6.24 -13.20 -6.01
CA ASN A 125 -4.87 -13.69 -6.33
C ASN A 125 -3.83 -12.66 -6.83
N VAL A 126 -3.56 -11.59 -6.06
CA VAL A 126 -2.23 -10.95 -6.10
C VAL A 126 -1.42 -11.39 -4.89
N VAL A 127 -1.10 -12.68 -4.79
CA VAL A 127 -0.19 -13.19 -3.75
C VAL A 127 1.22 -12.70 -4.06
N GLY A 128 1.65 -11.67 -3.35
CA GLY A 128 3.04 -11.24 -3.37
C GLY A 128 3.64 -11.42 -1.98
N HIS A 129 4.71 -12.19 -1.89
CA HIS A 129 5.62 -12.17 -0.74
C HIS A 129 6.25 -10.78 -0.64
N VAL A 130 6.25 -10.19 0.54
CA VAL A 130 6.97 -8.95 0.79
C VAL A 130 7.66 -8.99 2.15
N ASP A 131 8.98 -8.90 2.12
CA ASP A 131 9.78 -8.58 3.30
C ASP A 131 9.80 -7.05 3.46
N LEU A 132 9.06 -6.52 4.44
CA LEU A 132 9.13 -5.10 4.79
C LEU A 132 9.81 -4.96 6.16
N PRO A 133 11.00 -4.35 6.24
CA PRO A 133 11.73 -4.18 7.49
C PRO A 133 11.18 -2.99 8.33
N GLY A 134 9.86 -2.84 8.44
CA GLY A 134 9.24 -1.61 8.94
C GLY A 134 8.26 -1.82 10.09
N GLU A 135 8.24 -0.85 11.02
CA GLU A 135 7.30 -0.78 12.13
C GLU A 135 5.88 -0.49 11.64
N ARG A 136 5.72 0.42 10.68
CA ARG A 136 4.42 0.79 10.12
C ARG A 136 4.40 0.64 8.63
N THR A 137 3.56 -0.28 8.12
CA THR A 137 3.39 -0.52 6.69
C THR A 137 2.16 0.20 6.16
N HIS A 138 2.31 0.89 5.03
CA HIS A 138 1.26 1.64 4.35
C HIS A 138 1.07 1.17 2.92
N ALA A 139 -0.15 1.33 2.39
CA ALA A 139 -0.49 1.04 0.99
C ALA A 139 -1.17 2.23 0.31
N VAL A 140 -0.85 2.42 -0.98
CA VAL A 140 -1.41 3.47 -1.85
C VAL A 140 -1.80 2.86 -3.20
N CYS A 141 -3.03 3.11 -3.67
CA CYS A 141 -3.43 2.78 -5.03
C CYS A 141 -2.75 3.70 -6.05
N VAL A 142 -2.22 3.12 -7.13
CA VAL A 142 -1.56 3.88 -8.21
C VAL A 142 -2.06 3.53 -9.60
N ALA A 143 -2.01 4.53 -10.47
CA ALA A 143 -2.11 4.38 -11.91
C ALA A 143 -0.76 4.71 -12.58
N ASN A 144 -0.51 4.12 -13.75
CA ASN A 144 0.52 4.66 -14.64
C ASN A 144 -0.04 5.93 -15.30
N ALA A 145 0.80 6.94 -15.53
CA ALA A 145 0.48 8.05 -16.40
C ALA A 145 0.63 7.58 -17.85
N ASP A 146 -0.40 7.83 -18.66
CA ASP A 146 -0.36 7.66 -20.12
C ASP A 146 0.68 8.59 -20.77
#